data_AF-A0A936TY87-F1
#
_entry.id   AF-A0A936TY87-F1
#
_cell.length_a   1.000
_cell.length_b   1.000
_cell.length_c   1.000
_cell.angle_alpha   90.00
_cell.angle_beta   90.00
_cell.angle_gamma   90.00
#
_symmetry.space_group_name_H-M   'P 1'
#
loop_
_entity.id
_entity.type
_entity.pdbx_description
1 polymer ?
#
loop_
_entity_poly.entity_id
_entity_poly.type
_entity_poly.pdbx_seq_one_letter_code
_entity_poly.pdbx_strand_id
1 'polypeptide(L)'
;MITLIDDALLDAVCAEAAASPRRRKNRNFHPRDDHPGHRLLNALMADTYIPPHRHLDPNKDETYVVLRGRLGLVEFDDAGAVMRTLKVGAGGAAIGVDVAHGTWHTAVALEDETVFLEAKAGPYLPLTAEEKAPWAPAENSPEAAAYLAKMKVLF
;
A
#
# COMPACT_ATOMS: atom_id res chain seq x y z
N MET A 1 0.16 22.39 15.01
CA MET A 1 1.42 21.67 15.29
C MET A 1 2.00 21.22 13.96
N ILE A 2 3.28 21.46 13.72
CA ILE A 2 3.99 20.96 12.52
C ILE A 2 4.55 19.59 12.87
N THR A 3 4.36 18.60 11.99
CA THR A 3 4.97 17.27 12.13
C THR A 3 6.00 17.10 11.02
N LEU A 4 7.26 16.88 11.40
CA LEU A 4 8.31 16.54 10.46
C LEU A 4 8.13 15.08 10.01
N ILE A 5 8.39 14.82 8.73
CA ILE A 5 8.59 13.47 8.21
C ILE A 5 10.08 13.32 7.98
N ASP A 6 10.77 12.83 9.00
CA ASP A 6 12.21 12.64 9.06
C ASP A 6 12.55 11.16 9.33
N ASP A 7 13.84 10.84 9.34
CA ASP A 7 14.29 9.46 9.56
C ASP A 7 13.81 8.91 10.91
N ALA A 8 13.74 9.73 11.96
CA ALA A 8 13.27 9.28 13.27
C ALA A 8 11.78 8.84 13.23
N LEU A 9 10.92 9.58 12.52
CA LEU A 9 9.53 9.17 12.33
C LEU A 9 9.44 7.90 11.48
N LEU A 10 10.23 7.80 10.41
CA LEU A 10 10.23 6.65 9.51
C LEU A 10 10.73 5.39 10.24
N ASP A 11 11.80 5.49 11.03
CA ASP A 11 12.33 4.41 11.86
C ASP A 11 11.27 3.92 12.86
N ALA A 12 10.60 4.85 13.54
CA ALA A 12 9.57 4.52 14.52
C ALA A 12 8.40 3.74 13.90
N VAL A 13 7.87 4.19 12.76
CA VAL A 13 6.76 3.49 12.10
C VAL A 13 7.20 2.15 11.50
N CYS A 14 8.45 2.02 11.06
CA CYS A 14 9.01 0.74 10.60
C CYS A 14 9.17 -0.26 11.76
N ALA A 15 9.63 0.20 12.93
CA ALA A 15 9.70 -0.65 14.12
C ALA A 15 8.30 -1.15 14.55
N GLU A 16 7.28 -0.28 14.50
CA GLU A 16 5.89 -0.68 14.75
C GLU A 16 5.37 -1.67 13.69
N ALA A 17 5.72 -1.48 12.41
CA ALA A 17 5.40 -2.41 11.34
C ALA A 17 6.06 -3.77 11.56
N ALA A 18 7.32 -3.79 11.95
CA ALA A 18 8.08 -5.01 12.18
C ALA A 18 7.52 -5.83 13.36
N ALA A 19 7.07 -5.15 14.41
CA ALA A 19 6.44 -5.79 15.57
C ALA A 19 4.97 -6.21 15.33
N SER A 20 4.32 -5.73 14.26
CA SER A 20 2.92 -6.02 14.01
C SER A 20 2.74 -7.42 13.39
N PRO A 21 1.66 -8.15 13.73
CA PRO A 21 1.37 -9.45 13.10
C PRO A 21 1.21 -9.36 11.58
N ARG A 22 0.75 -8.21 11.08
CA ARG A 22 0.57 -7.93 9.65
C ARG A 22 1.86 -7.56 8.93
N ARG A 23 2.94 -7.31 9.68
CA ARG A 23 4.25 -6.88 9.15
C ARG A 23 4.19 -5.54 8.41
N ARG A 24 3.19 -4.73 8.73
CA ARG A 24 2.97 -3.37 8.22
C ARG A 24 2.25 -2.50 9.24
N LYS A 25 2.35 -1.18 9.08
CA LYS A 25 1.72 -0.19 9.95
C LYS A 25 1.36 1.07 9.19
N ASN A 26 0.16 1.62 9.45
CA ASN A 26 -0.18 2.97 9.06
C ASN A 26 0.05 3.97 10.20
N ARG A 27 0.58 5.15 9.86
CA ARG A 27 0.63 6.32 10.74
C ARG A 27 -0.25 7.42 10.16
N ASN A 28 -1.43 7.58 10.73
CA ASN A 28 -2.41 8.57 10.26
C ASN A 28 -2.03 9.99 10.71
N PHE A 29 -2.11 10.96 9.78
CA PHE A 29 -2.02 12.39 10.08
C PHE A 29 -3.39 13.06 10.18
N HIS A 30 -4.43 12.41 9.66
CA HIS A 30 -5.81 12.80 9.88
C HIS A 30 -6.25 12.37 11.30
N PRO A 31 -7.07 13.18 12.00
CA PRO A 31 -7.33 12.96 13.42
C PRO A 31 -8.38 11.88 13.71
N ARG A 32 -9.24 11.55 12.73
CA ARG A 32 -10.39 10.65 12.89
C ARG A 32 -10.71 9.97 11.55
N ASP A 33 -11.29 8.77 11.61
CA ASP A 33 -11.63 7.98 10.43
C ASP A 33 -12.72 8.61 9.55
N ASP A 34 -13.50 9.56 10.06
CA ASP A 34 -14.51 10.30 9.31
C ASP A 34 -14.00 11.64 8.71
N HIS A 35 -12.69 11.88 8.76
CA HIS A 35 -12.10 13.10 8.22
C HIS A 35 -12.16 13.10 6.68
N PRO A 36 -12.47 14.22 5.99
CA PRO A 36 -12.68 14.21 4.54
C PRO A 36 -11.42 13.94 3.71
N GLY A 37 -10.23 14.13 4.28
CA GLY A 37 -8.96 13.84 3.62
C GLY A 37 -8.08 12.94 4.48
N HIS A 38 -7.71 11.78 3.97
CA HIS A 38 -6.87 10.80 4.63
C HIS A 38 -5.45 10.92 4.11
N ARG A 39 -4.55 11.30 5.01
CA ARG A 39 -3.10 11.37 4.77
C ARG A 39 -2.43 10.49 5.80
N LEU A 40 -1.60 9.57 5.35
CA LEU A 40 -1.00 8.56 6.22
C LEU A 40 0.32 8.06 5.64
N LEU A 41 1.25 7.68 6.51
CA LEU A 41 2.37 6.83 6.10
C LEU A 41 1.93 5.38 6.15
N ASN A 42 2.35 4.58 5.19
CA ASN A 42 2.31 3.13 5.25
C ASN A 42 3.74 2.60 5.25
N ALA A 43 4.14 1.95 6.35
CA ALA A 43 5.40 1.24 6.48
C ALA A 43 5.18 -0.25 6.30
N LEU A 44 5.95 -0.87 5.41
CA LEU A 44 5.85 -2.27 5.03
C LEU A 44 7.20 -2.95 5.19
N MET A 45 7.17 -4.15 5.77
CA MET A 45 8.30 -5.07 5.73
C MET A 45 8.26 -5.92 4.45
N ALA A 46 9.41 -6.45 4.01
CA ALA A 46 9.55 -7.16 2.74
C ALA A 46 8.76 -8.48 2.70
N ASP A 47 8.34 -9.01 3.83
CA ASP A 47 7.56 -10.24 3.95
C ASP A 47 6.04 -10.00 3.95
N THR A 48 5.59 -8.79 3.59
CA THR A 48 4.16 -8.43 3.52
C THR A 48 3.74 -7.85 2.17
N TYR A 49 2.43 -7.84 1.93
CA TYR A 49 1.80 -7.15 0.80
C TYR A 49 0.43 -6.60 1.16
N ILE A 50 0.01 -5.52 0.49
CA ILE A 50 -1.35 -5.02 0.56
C ILE A 50 -2.23 -5.90 -0.34
N PRO A 51 -3.27 -6.60 0.16
CA PRO A 51 -4.14 -7.40 -0.67
C PRO A 51 -4.63 -6.66 -1.91
N PRO A 52 -4.65 -7.31 -3.09
CA PRO A 52 -5.19 -6.69 -4.27
C PRO A 52 -6.62 -6.21 -4.04
N HIS A 53 -6.87 -4.95 -4.38
CA HIS A 53 -8.14 -4.28 -4.17
C HIS A 53 -8.36 -3.20 -5.21
N ARG A 54 -9.56 -2.62 -5.20
CA ARG A 54 -9.90 -1.39 -5.90
C ARG A 54 -10.82 -0.55 -5.02
N HIS A 55 -10.95 0.72 -5.35
CA HIS A 55 -11.98 1.58 -4.78
C HIS A 55 -13.02 1.90 -5.83
N LEU A 56 -14.31 1.73 -5.55
CA LEU A 56 -15.36 2.01 -6.54
C LEU A 56 -15.94 3.44 -6.43
N ASP A 57 -15.76 4.11 -5.29
CA ASP A 57 -16.16 5.51 -5.14
C ASP A 57 -15.23 6.41 -5.97
N PRO A 58 -15.78 7.26 -6.87
CA PRO A 58 -14.98 8.13 -7.73
C PRO A 58 -14.15 9.19 -7.00
N ASN A 59 -14.35 9.37 -5.70
CA ASN A 59 -13.53 10.27 -4.89
C ASN A 59 -12.34 9.56 -4.22
N LYS A 60 -12.22 8.24 -4.40
CA LYS A 60 -11.25 7.38 -3.70
C LYS A 60 -10.03 7.01 -4.55
N ASP A 61 -9.65 7.89 -5.47
CA ASP A 61 -8.32 7.83 -6.07
C ASP A 61 -7.25 7.86 -4.96
N GLU A 62 -6.15 7.15 -5.18
CA GLU A 62 -5.08 7.03 -4.21
C GLU A 62 -3.74 7.49 -4.80
N THR A 63 -3.11 8.44 -4.14
CA THR A 63 -1.76 8.89 -4.49
C THR A 63 -0.75 8.33 -3.52
N TYR A 64 0.29 7.67 -4.03
CA TYR A 64 1.42 7.17 -3.25
C TYR A 64 2.70 7.95 -3.58
N VAL A 65 3.47 8.32 -2.57
CA VAL A 65 4.83 8.86 -2.73
C VAL A 65 5.77 8.08 -1.82
N VAL A 66 6.75 7.39 -2.40
CA VAL A 66 7.71 6.57 -1.66
C VAL A 66 8.76 7.48 -1.03
N LEU A 67 8.85 7.43 0.29
CA LEU A 67 9.76 8.25 1.10
C LEU A 67 11.03 7.49 1.46
N ARG A 68 10.93 6.17 1.64
CA ARG A 68 12.03 5.26 1.94
C ARG A 68 11.78 3.91 1.29
N GLY A 69 12.84 3.26 0.85
CA GLY A 69 12.78 1.93 0.28
C GLY A 69 12.22 1.91 -1.15
N ARG A 70 11.64 0.76 -1.53
CA ARG A 70 11.16 0.51 -2.88
C ARG A 70 9.87 -0.31 -2.89
N LEU A 71 8.87 0.22 -3.58
CA LEU A 71 7.56 -0.37 -3.75
C LEU A 71 7.44 -0.96 -5.17
N GLY A 72 6.90 -2.18 -5.26
CA GLY A 72 6.38 -2.74 -6.49
C GLY A 72 4.86 -2.57 -6.52
N LEU A 73 4.32 -1.93 -7.55
CA LEU A 73 2.87 -1.85 -7.80
C LEU A 73 2.50 -2.78 -8.95
N VAL A 74 1.46 -3.59 -8.76
CA VAL A 74 0.92 -4.45 -9.81
C VAL A 74 -0.52 -4.03 -10.08
N GLU A 75 -0.84 -3.83 -11.36
CA GLU A 75 -2.19 -3.56 -11.87
C GLU A 75 -2.74 -4.84 -12.51
N PHE A 76 -4.01 -5.15 -12.26
CA PHE A 76 -4.68 -6.35 -12.77
C PHE A 76 -5.91 -6.00 -13.60
N ASP A 77 -6.33 -6.95 -14.44
CA ASP A 77 -7.69 -6.94 -15.00
C ASP A 77 -8.71 -7.59 -14.04
N ASP A 78 -9.98 -7.62 -14.44
CA ASP A 78 -11.07 -8.22 -13.65
C ASP A 78 -10.94 -9.75 -13.46
N ALA A 79 -10.11 -10.42 -14.26
CA ALA A 79 -9.81 -11.86 -14.12
C ALA A 79 -8.59 -12.12 -13.22
N GLY A 80 -7.92 -11.07 -12.75
CA GLY A 80 -6.70 -11.15 -11.94
C GLY A 80 -5.43 -11.37 -12.75
N ALA A 81 -5.46 -11.21 -14.09
CA ALA A 81 -4.27 -11.23 -14.91
C ALA A 81 -3.49 -9.93 -14.75
N VAL A 82 -2.16 -10.02 -14.71
CA VAL A 82 -1.28 -8.86 -14.57
C VAL A 82 -1.30 -8.05 -15.86
N MET A 83 -1.70 -6.79 -15.76
CA MET A 83 -1.74 -5.84 -16.87
C MET A 83 -0.48 -4.98 -16.92
N ARG A 84 0.01 -4.56 -15.75
CA ARG A 84 1.16 -3.65 -15.64
C ARG A 84 1.88 -3.83 -14.31
N THR A 85 3.19 -3.61 -14.33
CA THR A 85 4.03 -3.57 -13.13
C THR A 85 4.86 -2.28 -13.11
N LEU A 86 5.02 -1.69 -11.93
CA LEU A 86 5.76 -0.44 -11.72
C LEU A 86 6.67 -0.55 -10.50
N LYS A 87 7.93 -0.15 -10.64
CA LYS A 87 8.85 0.07 -9.50
C LYS A 87 8.85 1.54 -9.16
N VAL A 88 8.57 1.85 -7.90
CA VAL A 88 8.54 3.23 -7.38
C VAL A 88 9.40 3.27 -6.14
N GLY A 89 10.29 4.26 -6.00
CA GLY A 89 11.20 4.29 -4.87
C GLY A 89 11.93 5.62 -4.70
N ALA A 90 12.34 5.91 -3.47
CA ALA A 90 13.13 7.10 -3.17
C ALA A 90 14.44 7.09 -3.97
N GLY A 91 14.74 8.19 -4.67
CA GLY A 91 15.92 8.30 -5.54
C GLY A 91 15.84 7.55 -6.88
N GLY A 92 14.69 6.94 -7.20
CA GLY A 92 14.44 6.34 -8.52
C GLY A 92 13.93 7.33 -9.57
N ALA A 93 13.77 6.86 -10.80
CA ALA A 93 13.17 7.65 -11.89
C ALA A 93 11.69 7.97 -11.65
N ALA A 94 10.98 7.08 -10.94
CA ALA A 94 9.62 7.30 -10.46
C ALA A 94 9.61 7.18 -8.92
N ILE A 95 9.12 8.23 -8.26
CA ILE A 95 9.06 8.33 -6.80
C ILE A 95 7.63 8.22 -6.25
N GLY A 96 6.61 8.28 -7.11
CA GLY A 96 5.22 8.15 -6.73
C GLY A 96 4.36 7.59 -7.86
N VAL A 97 3.11 7.29 -7.53
CA VAL A 97 2.08 6.84 -8.46
C VAL A 97 0.74 7.40 -8.02
N ASP A 98 -0.14 7.65 -8.99
CA ASP A 98 -1.54 7.99 -8.76
C ASP A 98 -2.39 6.85 -9.34
N VAL A 99 -3.27 6.30 -8.53
CA VAL A 99 -4.10 5.15 -8.85
C VAL A 99 -5.55 5.60 -8.87
N ALA A 100 -6.14 5.59 -10.07
CA ALA A 100 -7.54 5.92 -10.23
C ALA A 100 -8.43 4.86 -9.57
N HIS A 101 -9.56 5.28 -9.03
CA HIS A 101 -10.65 4.41 -8.61
C HIS A 101 -11.03 3.44 -9.75
N GLY A 102 -11.56 2.28 -9.39
CA GLY A 102 -11.88 1.18 -10.29
C GLY A 102 -10.68 0.31 -10.66
N THR A 103 -9.45 0.78 -10.47
CA THR A 103 -8.23 0.06 -10.83
C THR A 103 -7.93 -1.05 -9.81
N TRP A 104 -7.89 -2.30 -10.26
CA TRP A 104 -7.38 -3.40 -9.45
C TRP A 104 -5.89 -3.29 -9.29
N HIS A 105 -5.43 -3.14 -8.05
CA HIS A 105 -4.02 -2.96 -7.78
C HIS A 105 -3.59 -3.56 -6.44
N THR A 106 -2.29 -3.79 -6.31
CA THR A 106 -1.61 -4.18 -5.06
C THR A 106 -0.27 -3.48 -4.97
N ALA A 107 0.22 -3.36 -3.74
CA ALA A 107 1.55 -2.85 -3.44
C ALA A 107 2.33 -3.87 -2.60
N VAL A 108 3.57 -4.15 -3.04
CA VAL A 108 4.52 -5.05 -2.38
C VAL A 108 5.80 -4.29 -2.03
N ALA A 109 6.34 -4.52 -0.83
CA ALA A 109 7.65 -3.99 -0.46
C ALA A 109 8.76 -4.85 -1.08
N LEU A 110 9.62 -4.25 -1.90
CA LEU A 110 10.74 -4.95 -2.55
C LEU A 110 11.96 -5.04 -1.63
N GLU A 111 12.02 -4.21 -0.59
CA GLU A 111 13.01 -4.24 0.49
C GLU A 111 12.34 -3.91 1.83
N ASP A 112 12.99 -4.30 2.94
CA ASP A 112 12.47 -4.03 4.28
C ASP A 112 12.39 -2.53 4.55
N GLU A 113 11.51 -2.13 5.46
CA GLU A 113 11.36 -0.74 5.89
C GLU A 113 11.00 0.22 4.73
N THR A 114 10.21 -0.28 3.77
CA THR A 114 9.66 0.54 2.70
C THR A 114 8.50 1.38 3.25
N VAL A 115 8.61 2.71 3.11
CA VAL A 115 7.59 3.66 3.59
C VAL A 115 7.12 4.54 2.45
N PHE A 116 5.80 4.64 2.28
CA PHE A 116 5.20 5.60 1.37
C PHE A 116 4.13 6.44 2.08
N LEU A 117 4.02 7.71 1.67
CA LEU A 117 2.89 8.55 1.98
C LEU A 117 1.75 8.16 1.04
N GLU A 118 0.59 7.88 1.62
CA GLU A 118 -0.67 7.73 0.91
C GLU A 118 -1.55 8.96 1.18
N ALA A 119 -2.18 9.47 0.13
CA ALA A 119 -3.23 10.47 0.22
C ALA A 119 -4.47 10.00 -0.56
N LYS A 120 -5.64 10.05 0.07
CA LYS A 120 -6.93 9.77 -0.55
C LYS A 120 -8.07 10.50 0.15
N ALA A 121 -9.25 10.55 -0.48
CA ALA A 121 -10.42 11.05 0.23
C ALA A 121 -10.78 10.14 1.41
N GLY A 122 -11.23 10.72 2.51
CA GLY A 122 -11.99 10.00 3.52
C GLY A 122 -13.49 10.03 3.20
N PRO A 123 -14.34 9.52 4.11
CA PRO A 123 -14.00 8.84 5.36
C PRO A 123 -13.44 7.43 5.10
N TYR A 124 -12.80 6.79 6.06
CA TYR A 124 -12.47 5.37 5.96
C TYR A 124 -13.76 4.54 5.91
N LEU A 125 -13.90 3.76 4.84
CA LEU A 125 -14.93 2.76 4.68
C LEU A 125 -14.25 1.42 4.44
N PRO A 126 -14.62 0.36 5.17
CA PRO A 126 -14.12 -0.98 4.88
C PRO A 126 -14.44 -1.37 3.44
N LEU A 127 -13.48 -1.99 2.76
CA LEU A 127 -13.71 -2.50 1.41
C LEU A 127 -14.90 -3.46 1.37
N THR A 128 -15.78 -3.25 0.41
CA THR A 128 -16.88 -4.16 0.08
C THR A 128 -16.35 -5.47 -0.52
N ALA A 129 -17.24 -6.42 -0.81
CA ALA A 129 -16.85 -7.65 -1.51
C ALA A 129 -16.38 -7.38 -2.95
N GLU A 130 -16.99 -6.41 -3.64
CA GLU A 130 -16.68 -6.04 -5.04
C GLU A 130 -15.38 -5.25 -5.19
N GLU A 131 -14.83 -4.79 -4.07
CA GLU A 131 -13.58 -4.05 -3.96
C GLU A 131 -12.40 -4.93 -3.51
N LYS A 132 -12.67 -6.19 -3.14
CA LYS A 132 -11.66 -7.18 -2.76
C LYS A 132 -11.45 -8.15 -3.92
N ALA A 133 -10.20 -8.39 -4.30
CA ALA A 133 -9.89 -9.33 -5.36
C ALA A 133 -10.24 -10.77 -4.94
N PRO A 134 -11.22 -11.45 -5.59
CA PRO A 134 -11.61 -12.80 -5.20
C PRO A 134 -10.55 -13.86 -5.53
N TRP A 135 -9.60 -13.55 -6.42
CA TRP A 135 -8.49 -14.44 -6.80
C TRP A 135 -7.32 -14.41 -5.82
N ALA A 136 -7.23 -13.38 -4.97
CA ALA A 136 -6.11 -13.20 -4.08
C ALA A 136 -6.34 -13.95 -2.76
N PRO A 137 -5.32 -14.65 -2.22
CA PRO A 137 -5.44 -15.26 -0.91
C PRO A 137 -5.60 -14.19 0.17
N ALA A 138 -6.30 -14.54 1.25
CA ALA A 138 -6.39 -13.68 2.42
C ALA A 138 -5.00 -13.44 3.02
N GLU A 139 -4.74 -12.22 3.50
CA GLU A 139 -3.43 -11.78 4.00
C GLU A 139 -2.78 -12.72 5.03
N ASN A 140 -3.58 -13.39 5.88
CA ASN A 140 -3.11 -14.26 6.95
C ASN A 140 -3.30 -15.75 6.64
N SER A 141 -3.55 -16.09 5.38
CA SER A 141 -3.70 -17.48 4.94
C SER A 141 -2.33 -18.12 4.68
N PRO A 142 -2.21 -19.47 4.75
CA PRO A 142 -0.99 -20.18 4.39
C PRO A 142 -0.49 -19.88 2.97
N GLU A 143 -1.39 -19.51 2.05
CA GLU A 143 -1.08 -19.23 0.65
C GLU A 143 -0.48 -17.82 0.43
N ALA A 144 -0.61 -16.93 1.41
CA ALA A 144 -0.20 -15.52 1.31
C ALA A 144 1.29 -15.36 0.98
N ALA A 145 2.16 -16.15 1.62
CA ALA A 145 3.61 -16.09 1.40
C ALA A 145 3.99 -16.53 -0.02
N ALA A 146 3.37 -17.60 -0.53
CA ALA A 146 3.61 -18.07 -1.89
C ALA A 146 3.09 -17.06 -2.94
N TYR A 147 1.96 -16.40 -2.65
CA TYR A 147 1.42 -15.37 -3.52
C TYR A 147 2.30 -14.11 -3.55
N LEU A 148 2.81 -13.67 -2.39
CA LEU A 148 3.81 -12.61 -2.30
C LEU A 148 5.07 -12.93 -3.12
N ALA A 149 5.60 -14.15 -2.99
CA ALA A 149 6.77 -14.58 -3.75
C ALA A 149 6.52 -14.50 -5.27
N LYS A 150 5.34 -14.93 -5.74
CA LYS A 150 4.95 -14.80 -7.16
C LYS A 150 4.90 -13.34 -7.61
N MET A 151 4.33 -12.44 -6.80
CA MET A 151 4.27 -11.02 -7.13
C MET A 151 5.66 -10.37 -7.15
N LYS A 152 6.58 -10.77 -6.26
CA LYS A 152 7.94 -10.25 -6.24
C LYS A 152 8.76 -10.59 -7.48
N VAL A 153 8.52 -11.73 -8.11
CA VAL A 153 9.22 -12.13 -9.36
C VAL A 153 8.85 -11.23 -10.55
N LEU A 154 7.77 -10.45 -10.45
CA LEU A 154 7.38 -9.48 -11.48
C LEU A 154 8.32 -8.26 -11.56
N PHE A 155 9.30 -8.17 -10.67
CA PHE A 155 10.18 -7.03 -10.45
C PHE A 155 11.64 -7.47 -10.42
#